data_AF-A0A5Z9QAY6-F1
#
_entry.id   AF-A0A5Z9QAY6-F1
#
_cell.length_a   1.000
_cell.length_b   1.000
_cell.length_c   1.000
_cell.angle_alpha   90.00
_cell.angle_beta   90.00
_cell.angle_gamma   90.00
#
_symmetry.space_group_name_H-M   'P 1'
#
loop_
_entity.id
_entity.type
_entity.pdbx_description
1 polymer ?
#
loop_
_entity_poly.entity_id
_entity_poly.type
_entity_poly.pdbx_seq_one_letter_code
_entity_poly.pdbx_strand_id
1 'polypeptide(L)' 'MMRSSKMASERSTDVQAFIGELDGGVFESKIGAVLSEVASGVMNTKTKGKVSLNLEIEPFDENRVKIKHKLSYVRPTN' A
#
# COMPACT_ATOMS: atom_id res chain seq x y z
N MET A 1 -19.72 29.76 -16.38
CA MET A 1 -18.36 29.76 -15.80
C MET A 1 -18.12 28.42 -15.12
N MET A 2 -17.28 27.57 -15.72
CA MET A 2 -16.85 26.30 -15.14
C MET A 2 -15.83 26.60 -14.04
N ARG A 3 -16.10 26.16 -12.80
CA ARG A 3 -15.10 26.20 -11.73
C ARG A 3 -14.02 25.17 -12.05
N SER A 4 -12.87 25.68 -12.46
CA SER A 4 -11.63 24.95 -12.70
C SER A 4 -11.33 24.01 -11.53
N SER A 5 -11.13 22.73 -11.83
CA SER A 5 -10.79 21.63 -10.91
C SER A 5 -9.39 21.73 -10.30
N LYS A 6 -8.80 22.93 -10.25
CA LYS A 6 -7.41 23.17 -9.85
C LYS A 6 -7.27 23.59 -8.38
N MET A 7 -7.86 22.80 -7.47
CA MET A 7 -7.62 22.93 -6.02
C MET A 7 -7.03 21.66 -5.37
N ALA A 8 -6.93 20.54 -6.10
CA ALA A 8 -6.32 19.31 -5.57
C ALA A 8 -4.78 19.29 -5.60
N SER A 9 -4.13 20.37 -6.06
CA SER A 9 -2.76 20.30 -6.58
C SER A 9 -1.62 20.66 -5.61
N GLU A 10 -1.89 21.12 -4.38
CA GLU A 10 -0.83 21.59 -3.46
C GLU A 10 -0.70 20.75 -2.17
N ARG A 11 -1.60 19.78 -1.97
CA ARG A 11 -1.69 18.95 -0.75
C ARG A 11 -1.87 17.45 -1.08
N SER A 12 -1.56 17.03 -2.31
CA SER A 12 -1.69 15.63 -2.72
C SER A 12 -0.44 14.85 -2.33
N THR A 13 -0.61 13.68 -1.72
CA THR A 13 0.49 12.72 -1.52
C THR A 13 0.99 12.22 -2.87
N ASP A 14 2.29 12.35 -3.12
CA ASP A 14 2.93 11.59 -4.20
C ASP A 14 2.97 10.12 -3.79
N VAL A 15 2.09 9.32 -4.39
CA VAL A 15 1.93 7.91 -4.06
C VAL A 15 3.16 7.09 -4.45
N GLN A 16 3.82 7.44 -5.55
CA GLN A 16 5.02 6.73 -6.02
C GLN A 16 6.17 6.96 -5.04
N ALA A 17 6.41 8.23 -4.67
CA ALA A 17 7.40 8.56 -3.66
C ALA A 17 7.06 7.93 -2.30
N PHE A 18 5.81 8.03 -1.86
CA PHE A 18 5.37 7.44 -0.59
C PHE A 18 5.61 5.93 -0.51
N ILE A 19 5.21 5.17 -1.54
CA ILE A 19 5.42 3.72 -1.59
C ILE A 19 6.90 3.36 -1.75
N GLY A 20 7.65 4.14 -2.54
CA GLY A 20 9.07 3.95 -2.79
C GLY A 20 9.96 4.29 -1.58
N GLU A 21 9.48 5.08 -0.63
CA GLU A 21 10.19 5.39 0.62
C GLU A 21 9.72 4.52 1.80
N LEU A 22 8.55 3.89 1.69
CA LEU A 22 7.98 3.08 2.76
C LEU A 22 8.90 1.90 3.10
N ASP A 23 9.03 1.60 4.39
CA ASP A 23 9.87 0.53 4.92
C ASP A 23 11.35 0.67 4.49
N GLY A 24 11.87 1.90 4.39
CA GLY A 24 13.24 2.16 3.93
C GLY A 24 13.45 1.85 2.44
N GLY A 25 12.38 1.88 1.66
CA GLY A 25 12.37 1.66 0.21
C GLY A 25 12.37 0.22 -0.26
N VAL A 26 12.19 -0.75 0.64
CA VAL A 26 12.02 -2.16 0.25
C VAL A 26 10.56 -2.58 0.13
N PHE A 27 9.61 -1.70 0.47
CA PHE A 27 8.18 -2.05 0.49
C PHE A 27 7.66 -2.47 -0.89
N GLU A 28 8.05 -1.76 -1.96
CA GLU A 28 7.64 -2.09 -3.33
C GLU A 28 8.07 -3.51 -3.74
N SER A 29 9.30 -3.90 -3.41
CA SER A 29 9.80 -5.25 -3.66
C SER A 29 9.05 -6.29 -2.82
N LYS A 30 8.78 -5.99 -1.54
CA LYS A 30 8.05 -6.88 -0.62
C LYS A 30 6.62 -7.13 -1.10
N ILE A 31 5.88 -6.08 -1.47
CA ILE A 31 4.50 -6.25 -1.93
C ILE A 31 4.45 -6.98 -3.28
N GLY A 32 5.41 -6.72 -4.19
CA GLY A 32 5.52 -7.46 -5.45
C GLY A 32 5.75 -8.96 -5.26
N ALA A 33 6.62 -9.34 -4.32
CA ALA A 33 6.86 -10.74 -3.97
C ALA A 33 5.60 -11.40 -3.37
N VAL A 34 4.96 -10.74 -2.41
CA VAL A 34 3.72 -11.24 -1.76
C VAL A 34 2.58 -11.42 -2.77
N LEU A 35 2.38 -10.46 -3.68
CA LEU A 35 1.37 -10.57 -4.73
C LEU A 35 1.62 -11.78 -5.63
N SER A 36 2.87 -11.98 -6.05
CA SER A 36 3.27 -13.11 -6.90
C SER A 36 3.07 -14.44 -6.20
N GLU A 37 3.43 -14.53 -4.91
CA GLU A 37 3.27 -15.73 -4.10
C GLU A 37 1.79 -16.10 -3.90
N VAL A 38 0.94 -15.13 -3.55
CA VAL A 38 -0.50 -15.34 -3.37
C VAL A 38 -1.14 -15.71 -4.70
N ALA A 39 -0.80 -15.04 -5.80
CA ALA A 39 -1.32 -15.37 -7.13
C ALA A 39 -0.97 -16.81 -7.54
N SER A 40 0.27 -17.24 -7.31
CA SER A 40 0.71 -18.62 -7.53
C SER A 40 -0.10 -19.61 -6.69
N GLY A 41 -0.31 -19.32 -5.40
CA GLY A 41 -1.16 -20.13 -4.52
C GLY A 41 -2.60 -20.25 -5.02
N VAL A 42 -3.22 -19.14 -5.43
CA VAL A 42 -4.59 -19.13 -6.01
C VAL A 42 -4.66 -19.98 -7.27
N MET A 43 -3.68 -19.86 -8.16
CA MET A 43 -3.68 -20.59 -9.43
C MET A 43 -3.50 -22.11 -9.25
N ASN A 44 -2.68 -22.51 -8.27
CA ASN A 44 -2.39 -23.91 -7.99
C ASN A 44 -3.50 -24.61 -7.20
N THR A 45 -4.15 -23.91 -6.27
CA THR A 45 -5.17 -24.49 -5.37
C THR A 45 -6.60 -24.24 -5.81
N LYS A 46 -6.82 -23.32 -6.77
CA LYS A 46 -8.13 -22.78 -7.14
C LYS A 46 -8.94 -22.20 -5.97
N THR A 47 -8.25 -21.86 -4.87
CA THR A 47 -8.84 -21.27 -3.67
C THR A 47 -8.51 -19.78 -3.60
N LYS A 48 -9.40 -18.98 -3.00
CA LYS A 48 -9.22 -17.53 -2.87
C LYS A 48 -8.03 -17.21 -1.95
N GLY A 49 -7.17 -16.30 -2.38
CA GLY A 49 -6.10 -15.70 -1.58
C GLY A 49 -6.45 -14.27 -1.16
N LYS A 50 -5.68 -13.69 -0.25
CA LYS A 50 -5.87 -12.32 0.23
C LYS A 50 -4.53 -11.62 0.46
N VAL A 51 -4.44 -10.34 0.10
CA VAL A 51 -3.36 -9.44 0.51
C VAL A 51 -4.02 -8.21 1.13
N SER A 52 -3.54 -7.77 2.29
CA SER A 52 -4.06 -6.61 3.03
C SER A 52 -2.90 -5.72 3.46
N LEU A 53 -2.98 -4.45 3.07
CA LEU A 53 -2.10 -3.38 3.57
C LEU A 53 -2.92 -2.50 4.52
N ASN A 54 -2.49 -2.46 5.77
CA ASN A 54 -3.08 -1.61 6.80
C ASN A 54 -2.16 -0.42 7.02
N LEU A 55 -2.72 0.79 6.98
CA LEU A 55 -2.05 2.03 7.31
C LEU A 55 -2.79 2.67 8.48
N GLU A 56 -2.08 2.85 9.59
CA GLU A 56 -2.57 3.54 10.78
C GLU A 56 -1.89 4.91 10.86
N ILE A 57 -2.69 5.97 10.85
CA ILE A 57 -2.22 7.35 10.80
C ILE A 57 -2.49 7.98 12.16
N GLU A 58 -1.44 8.49 12.81
CA GLU A 58 -1.53 9.16 14.11
C GLU A 58 -0.83 10.52 14.07
N PRO A 59 -1.28 11.53 14.85
CA PRO A 59 -0.58 12.80 14.94
C PRO A 59 0.87 12.59 15.42
N PHE A 60 1.81 13.32 14.85
CA PHE A 60 3.19 13.33 15.32
C PHE A 60 3.60 14.69 15.91
N ASP A 61 3.37 15.76 15.16
CA ASP A 61 3.53 17.14 15.62
C ASP A 61 2.49 18.05 14.95
N GLU A 62 2.68 19.37 15.00
CA GLU A 62 1.73 20.36 14.48
C GLU A 62 1.38 20.17 13.00
N ASN A 63 2.29 19.66 12.17
CA ASN A 63 2.10 19.57 10.72
C ASN A 63 2.46 18.20 10.13
N ARG A 64 2.84 17.22 10.95
CA ARG A 64 3.25 15.88 10.51
C ARG A 64 2.42 14.80 11.20
N VAL A 65 2.27 13.69 10.49
CA VAL A 65 1.68 12.45 10.98
C VAL A 65 2.72 11.34 10.98
N LYS A 66 2.56 10.40 11.90
CA LYS A 66 3.22 9.09 11.84
C LYS A 66 2.30 8.13 11.11
N ILE A 67 2.89 7.27 10.29
CA ILE A 67 2.19 6.21 9.57
C ILE A 67 2.80 4.87 9.99
N LYS A 68 2.06 4.08 10.75
CA LYS A 68 2.39 2.67 10.98
C LYS A 68 1.78 1.87 9.84
N HIS A 69 2.56 0.96 9.26
CA HIS A 69 2.10 0.12 8.17
C HIS A 69 2.23 -1.36 8.53
N LYS A 70 1.29 -2.18 8.06
CA LYS A 70 1.33 -3.63 8.21
C LYS A 70 0.88 -4.30 6.92
N LEU A 71 1.78 -5.06 6.30
CA LEU A 71 1.46 -5.96 5.20
C LEU A 71 1.11 -7.34 5.75
N SER A 72 -0.04 -7.87 5.38
CA SER A 72 -0.49 -9.22 5.74
C SER A 72 -1.10 -9.92 4.54
N TYR A 73 -0.94 -11.24 4.48
CA TYR A 73 -1.47 -12.01 3.35
C TYR A 73 -1.86 -13.42 3.77
N VAL A 74 -2.77 -13.99 2.99
CA VAL A 74 -3.18 -15.39 3.05
C VAL A 74 -2.87 -15.98 1.68
N ARG A 75 -1.81 -16.79 1.65
CA ARG A 75 -1.47 -17.62 0.51
C ARG A 75 -2.19 -18.96 0.65
N PRO A 76 -3.04 -19.35 -0.31
CA PRO A 76 -3.60 -20.69 -0.33
C PRO A 76 -2.51 -21.74 -0.56
N THR A 77 -2.54 -22.82 0.23
CA THR A 77 -1.71 -24.02 0.07
C THR A 77 -2.62 -25.25 0.05
N ASN A 78 -2.18 -26.33 -0.61
CA ASN A 78 -2.86 -27.62 -0.53
C ASN A 78 -2.66 -28.28 0.84
#